data_AF-A0A2N7AWL2-F1
#
_entry.id   AF-A0A2N7AWL2-F1
#
_cell.length_a   1.000
_cell.length_b   1.000
_cell.length_c   1.000
_cell.angle_alpha   90.00
_cell.angle_beta   90.00
_cell.angle_gamma   90.00
#
_symmetry.space_group_name_H-M   'P 1'
#
loop_
_entity.id
_entity.type
_entity.pdbx_description
1 polymer ?
#
loop_
_entity_poly.entity_id
_entity_poly.type
_entity_poly.pdbx_seq_one_letter_code
_entity_poly.pdbx_strand_id
1 'polypeptide(L)'
;MKIEVLMELIDKAANDEKVKTDEDLSSGLMWAYKELDNGKSIKIVTRKLDDILSMYLITHSYQAPRVIIDLIKFMKNDSDSFWKGTGITNLFY
;
A
#
# COMPACT_ATOMS: atom_id res chain seq x y z
N MET A 1 -7.74 -6.71 10.47
CA MET A 1 -6.74 -5.61 10.46
C MET A 1 -7.11 -4.58 11.50
N LYS A 2 -6.13 -3.95 12.15
CA LYS A 2 -6.37 -2.73 12.92
C LYS A 2 -6.25 -1.52 11.99
N ILE A 3 -7.34 -0.74 11.84
CA ILE A 3 -7.38 0.46 10.98
C ILE A 3 -6.32 1.47 11.39
N GLU A 4 -6.15 1.68 12.69
CA GLU A 4 -5.20 2.64 13.27
C GLU A 4 -3.76 2.35 12.80
N VAL A 5 -3.36 1.08 12.79
CA VAL A 5 -2.02 0.66 12.36
C VAL A 5 -1.85 0.82 10.85
N LEU A 6 -2.91 0.57 10.05
CA LEU A 6 -2.87 0.82 8.61
C LEU A 6 -2.72 2.31 8.31
N MET A 7 -3.47 3.17 8.99
CA MET A 7 -3.40 4.62 8.83
C MET A 7 -2.04 5.16 9.23
N GLU A 8 -1.45 4.65 10.31
CA GLU A 8 -0.09 5.01 10.73
C GLU A 8 0.97 4.61 9.69
N LEU A 9 0.85 3.42 9.09
CA LEU A 9 1.75 2.96 8.04
C LEU A 9 1.58 3.76 6.75
N ILE A 10 0.35 4.12 6.38
CA ILE A 10 0.07 4.99 5.23
C ILE A 10 0.67 6.38 5.46
N ASP A 11 0.51 6.95 6.65
CA ASP A 11 1.06 8.26 6.99
C ASP A 11 2.60 8.25 6.98
N LYS A 12 3.22 7.19 7.52
CA LYS A 12 4.67 6.99 7.41
C LYS A 12 5.15 6.86 5.97
N ALA A 13 4.43 6.09 5.14
CA ALA A 13 4.76 5.94 3.73
C ALA A 13 4.58 7.25 2.97
N ALA A 14 3.50 7.99 3.21
CA ALA A 14 3.24 9.29 2.58
C ALA A 14 4.27 10.37 2.99
N ASN A 15 4.90 10.22 4.15
CA ASN A 15 5.93 11.14 4.61
C ASN A 15 7.33 10.86 4.06
N ASP A 16 7.57 9.69 3.46
CA ASP A 16 8.85 9.32 2.86
C ASP A 16 9.16 10.17 1.62
N GLU A 17 10.39 10.68 1.53
CA GLU A 17 10.81 11.58 0.45
C GLU A 17 10.71 10.93 -0.93
N LYS A 18 10.99 9.61 -1.03
CA LYS A 18 10.91 8.87 -2.30
C LYS A 18 9.48 8.63 -2.76
N VAL A 19 8.55 8.61 -1.81
CA VAL A 19 7.12 8.49 -2.07
C VAL A 19 6.54 9.85 -2.43
N LYS A 20 6.98 10.92 -1.76
CA LYS A 20 6.60 12.30 -2.09
C LYS A 20 7.02 12.74 -3.50
N THR A 21 8.13 12.19 -4.00
CA THR A 21 8.57 12.45 -5.39
C THR A 21 7.70 11.79 -6.45
N ASP A 22 6.89 10.79 -6.08
CA ASP A 22 5.95 10.13 -6.98
C ASP A 22 4.52 10.62 -6.69
N GLU A 23 4.00 11.48 -7.57
CA GLU A 23 2.67 12.08 -7.38
C GLU A 23 1.54 11.03 -7.39
N ASP A 24 1.68 9.96 -8.18
CA ASP A 24 0.65 8.91 -8.28
C ASP A 24 0.59 8.09 -6.99
N LEU A 25 1.75 7.72 -6.45
CA LEU A 25 1.86 6.98 -5.20
C LEU A 25 1.42 7.84 -4.01
N SER A 26 1.89 9.08 -3.94
CA SER A 26 1.53 10.04 -2.89
C SER A 26 0.02 10.31 -2.88
N SER A 27 -0.58 10.55 -4.05
CA SER A 27 -2.02 10.76 -4.19
C SER A 27 -2.82 9.50 -3.81
N GLY A 28 -2.32 8.32 -4.18
CA GLY A 28 -2.94 7.04 -3.83
C GLY A 28 -2.96 6.77 -2.32
N LEU A 29 -1.85 7.06 -1.63
CA LEU A 29 -1.74 6.93 -0.17
C LEU A 29 -2.64 7.92 0.55
N MET A 30 -2.65 9.18 0.11
CA MET A 30 -3.49 10.22 0.70
C MET A 30 -4.99 9.93 0.50
N TRP A 31 -5.36 9.41 -0.68
CA TRP A 31 -6.72 8.91 -0.93
C TRP A 31 -7.06 7.77 0.03
N ALA A 32 -6.19 6.77 0.20
CA ALA A 32 -6.44 5.64 1.09
C ALA A 32 -6.59 6.08 2.55
N TYR A 33 -5.76 7.00 3.04
CA TYR A 33 -5.88 7.57 4.37
C TYR A 33 -7.26 8.22 4.59
N LYS A 34 -7.67 9.09 3.66
CA LYS A 34 -8.95 9.80 3.74
C LYS A 34 -10.15 8.87 3.70
N GLU A 35 -10.07 7.79 2.94
CA GLU A 35 -11.18 6.84 2.81
C GLU A 35 -11.32 5.97 4.07
N LEU A 36 -10.20 5.60 4.69
CA LEU A 36 -10.20 4.92 6.00
C LEU A 36 -10.75 5.83 7.10
N ASP A 37 -10.37 7.11 7.10
CA ASP A 37 -10.86 8.13 8.03
C ASP A 37 -12.39 8.36 7.87
N ASN A 38 -12.89 8.35 6.64
CA ASN A 38 -14.32 8.42 6.34
C ASN A 38 -15.11 7.13 6.70
N GLY A 39 -14.46 6.13 7.28
CA GLY A 39 -15.11 4.88 7.69
C GLY A 39 -15.47 3.95 6.53
N LYS A 40 -14.83 4.09 5.36
CA LYS A 40 -15.02 3.09 4.29
C LYS A 40 -14.48 1.73 4.70
N SER A 41 -15.04 0.71 4.04
CA SER A 41 -14.59 -0.66 4.20
C SER A 41 -13.10 -0.78 3.88
N ILE A 42 -12.35 -1.18 4.90
CA ILE A 42 -10.92 -1.43 4.84
C ILE A 42 -10.56 -2.29 3.63
N LYS A 43 -11.35 -3.33 3.33
CA LYS A 43 -11.12 -4.25 2.20
C LYS A 43 -11.13 -3.55 0.83
N ILE A 44 -11.99 -2.55 0.67
CA ILE A 44 -12.10 -1.80 -0.58
C ILE A 44 -10.89 -0.87 -0.71
N VAL A 45 -10.56 -0.18 0.38
CA VAL A 45 -9.43 0.76 0.41
C VAL A 45 -8.11 0.04 0.20
N THR A 46 -7.88 -1.07 0.91
CA THR A 46 -6.68 -1.88 0.74
C THR A 46 -6.56 -2.42 -0.66
N ARG A 47 -7.64 -2.96 -1.26
CA ARG A 47 -7.57 -3.51 -2.61
C ARG A 47 -7.15 -2.45 -3.64
N LYS A 48 -7.72 -1.25 -3.57
CA LYS A 48 -7.37 -0.17 -4.50
C LYS A 48 -5.96 0.39 -4.22
N LEU A 49 -5.56 0.45 -2.95
CA LEU A 49 -4.20 0.83 -2.58
C LEU A 49 -3.18 -0.21 -3.08
N ASP A 50 -3.54 -1.49 -3.04
CA ASP A 50 -2.73 -2.62 -3.50
C ASP A 50 -2.50 -2.58 -5.02
N ASP A 51 -3.53 -2.20 -5.79
CA ASP A 51 -3.41 -1.96 -7.24
C ASP A 51 -2.42 -0.81 -7.53
N ILE A 52 -2.52 0.30 -6.80
CA ILE A 52 -1.62 1.46 -6.95
C ILE A 52 -0.17 1.09 -6.60
N LEU A 53 0.04 0.44 -5.45
CA LEU A 53 1.35 0.01 -4.99
C LEU A 53 2.01 -0.97 -5.97
N SER A 54 1.21 -1.81 -6.63
CA SER A 54 1.73 -2.79 -7.55
C SER A 54 2.04 -2.22 -8.92
N MET A 55 1.25 -1.25 -9.37
CA MET A 55 1.59 -0.44 -10.53
C MET A 55 2.88 0.36 -10.28
N TYR A 56 3.04 0.93 -9.08
CA TYR A 56 4.28 1.59 -8.68
C TYR A 56 5.48 0.64 -8.68
N LEU A 57 5.33 -0.57 -8.12
CA LEU A 57 6.39 -1.58 -8.15
C LEU A 57 6.76 -1.99 -9.58
N ILE A 58 5.77 -2.20 -10.47
CA ILE A 58 6.05 -2.58 -11.86
C ILE A 58 6.79 -1.46 -12.60
N THR A 59 6.34 -0.20 -12.44
CA THR A 59 6.94 0.98 -13.08
C THR A 59 8.35 1.27 -12.56
N HIS A 60 8.62 1.00 -11.28
CA HIS A 60 9.92 1.23 -10.64
C HIS A 60 10.80 -0.03 -10.56
N SER A 61 10.55 -1.04 -11.40
CA SER A 61 11.35 -2.29 -11.44
C SER A 61 11.50 -2.98 -10.08
N TYR A 62 10.44 -2.96 -9.27
CA TYR A 62 10.36 -3.50 -7.91
C TYR A 62 11.29 -2.82 -6.89
N GLN A 63 11.82 -1.64 -7.21
CA GLN A 63 12.61 -0.84 -6.27
C GLN A 63 11.70 0.09 -5.47
N ALA A 64 11.14 -0.42 -4.38
CA ALA A 64 10.35 0.37 -3.45
C ALA A 64 11.10 0.67 -2.14
N PRO A 65 10.85 1.82 -1.49
CA PRO A 65 11.32 2.10 -0.14
C PRO A 65 10.84 1.04 0.85
N ARG A 66 11.60 0.79 1.93
CA ARG A 66 11.22 -0.19 2.96
C ARG A 66 9.83 0.08 3.55
N VAL A 67 9.47 1.35 3.75
CA VAL A 67 8.14 1.75 4.25
C VAL A 67 6.99 1.27 3.36
N ILE A 68 7.17 1.25 2.04
CA ILE A 68 6.18 0.75 1.08
C ILE A 68 6.11 -0.78 1.14
N ILE A 69 7.25 -1.45 1.26
CA ILE A 69 7.31 -2.91 1.39
C ILE A 69 6.62 -3.35 2.70
N ASP A 70 6.86 -2.64 3.80
CA ASP A 70 6.24 -2.91 5.10
C ASP A 70 4.72 -2.69 5.04
N LEU A 71 4.26 -1.64 4.36
CA LEU A 71 2.84 -1.39 4.11
C LEU A 71 2.20 -2.54 3.30
N ILE A 72 2.84 -2.98 2.22
CA ILE A 72 2.36 -4.11 1.40
C ILE A 72 2.32 -5.40 2.23
N LYS A 73 3.34 -5.68 3.04
CA LYS A 73 3.38 -6.85 3.93
C LYS A 73 2.26 -6.80 4.96
N PHE A 74 2.00 -5.64 5.54
CA PHE A 74 0.92 -5.45 6.50
C PHE A 74 -0.46 -5.69 5.85
N MET A 75 -0.68 -5.17 4.64
CA MET A 75 -1.91 -5.38 3.87
C MET A 75 -2.09 -6.85 3.44
N LYS A 76 -0.99 -7.55 3.10
CA LYS A 76 -0.98 -8.98 2.73
C LYS A 76 -1.30 -9.90 3.90
N ASN A 77 -0.91 -9.55 5.12
CA ASN A 77 -1.16 -10.38 6.30
C ASN A 77 -2.64 -10.42 6.69
N ASP A 78 -3.44 -9.48 6.19
CA ASP A 78 -4.86 -9.34 6.57
C ASP A 78 -5.84 -9.60 5.42
N SER A 79 -5.42 -9.39 4.18
CA SER A 79 -6.24 -9.66 3.01
C SER A 79 -5.95 -11.05 2.46
N ASP A 80 -6.99 -11.88 2.34
CA ASP A 80 -6.96 -13.09 1.52
C ASP A 80 -6.51 -12.69 0.11
N SER A 81 -5.24 -12.97 -0.17
CA SER A 81 -4.41 -12.13 -1.02
C SER A 81 -4.80 -12.20 -2.49
N PHE A 82 -5.11 -11.05 -3.08
CA PHE A 82 -5.14 -10.85 -4.53
C PHE A 82 -3.83 -11.34 -5.21
N TRP A 83 -2.71 -11.26 -4.48
CA TRP A 83 -1.38 -11.72 -4.93
C TRP A 83 -1.11 -13.22 -4.88
N LYS A 84 -2.01 -14.05 -4.30
CA LYS A 84 -1.82 -15.52 -4.26
C LYS A 84 -1.74 -16.13 -5.67
N GLY A 85 -2.22 -15.44 -6.70
CA GLY A 85 -2.22 -15.91 -8.09
C GLY A 85 -1.27 -15.19 -9.06
N THR A 86 -0.62 -14.09 -8.65
CA THR A 86 0.16 -13.22 -9.56
C THR A 86 1.68 -13.37 -9.41
N GLY A 87 2.16 -14.28 -8.54
CA GLY A 87 3.58 -14.61 -8.38
C GLY A 87 4.42 -13.58 -7.60
N ILE A 88 3.89 -12.37 -7.37
CA ILE A 88 4.56 -11.31 -6.57
C ILE A 88 4.58 -11.64 -5.06
N THR A 89 3.83 -12.65 -4.63
CA THR A 89 3.94 -13.23 -3.28
C THR A 89 5.35 -13.72 -2.96
N ASN A 90 6.11 -14.21 -3.94
CA ASN A 90 7.48 -14.72 -3.74
C ASN A 90 8.56 -13.62 -3.78
N LEU A 91 8.23 -12.38 -4.14
CA LEU A 91 9.22 -11.29 -4.24
C LEU A 91 9.60 -10.67 -2.89
N PHE A 92 8.90 -11.02 -1.82
CA PHE A 92 9.08 -10.40 -0.50
C PHE A 92 9.28 -11.40 0.65
N TYR A 93 9.57 -12.67 0.32
CA TYR A 93 9.87 -13.76 1.26
C TYR A 93 11.37 -13.82 1.56
#